data_AF-A0AAU4DG41-F1
#
_entry.id   AF-A0AAU4DG41-F1
#
_cell.length_a   1.000
_cell.length_b   1.000
_cell.length_c   1.000
_cell.angle_alpha   90.00
_cell.angle_beta   90.00
_cell.angle_gamma   90.00
#
_symmetry.space_group_name_H-M   'P 1'
#
loop_
_entity.id
_entity.type
_entity.pdbx_description
1 polymer ?
#
loop_
_entity_poly.entity_id
_entity_poly.type
_entity_poly.pdbx_seq_one_letter_code
_entity_poly.pdbx_strand_id
1 'polypeptide(L)'
;MESTVSPDEQPHHGLHDAMSQAAERFGPHGPDLVARAAVRGRRLRRIRHVRLGAVAVLAVGVAGLGVNQLAPRAAAPAGPVTASATATAAPSPEFTPPVVPRSGPVAAQLVAMLPTRGSTTVVDSSGEFTDGRVIGPPDRERRVDVSLVYDDGHGRVAMALNVHDVSQAVLAGRTCGPVPGRTCEVLADGTQVETERPQAGSARGGAWTAIAIRPDGRFVQLIEFDTDDLSGITRGPATRTDAALSVEELKAVVLSTHWNS
;
A
#
# COMPACT_ATOMS: atom_id res chain seq x y z
N MET A 1 -51.75 19.30 47.08
CA MET A 1 -51.48 19.85 45.74
C MET A 1 -50.01 19.58 45.44
N GLU A 2 -49.73 18.36 44.98
CA GLU A 2 -48.41 17.93 44.50
C GLU A 2 -48.24 18.38 43.06
N SER A 3 -47.15 19.09 42.77
CA SER A 3 -46.72 19.40 41.40
C SER A 3 -45.66 18.41 40.98
N THR A 4 -46.01 17.52 40.07
CA THR A 4 -45.12 16.64 39.32
C THR A 4 -44.37 17.45 38.27
N VAL A 5 -43.03 17.54 38.39
CA VAL A 5 -42.16 18.10 37.35
C VAL A 5 -41.65 16.96 36.47
N SER A 6 -41.95 17.06 35.18
CA SER A 6 -41.63 16.10 34.12
C SER A 6 -40.15 16.23 33.69
N PRO A 7 -39.36 15.15 33.64
CA PRO A 7 -37.99 15.20 33.14
C PRO A 7 -37.94 14.68 31.70
N ASP A 8 -38.16 15.55 30.70
CA ASP A 8 -38.06 15.12 29.29
C ASP A 8 -37.51 16.15 28.29
N GLU A 9 -36.85 17.21 28.76
CA GLU A 9 -36.09 18.10 27.87
C GLU A 9 -34.69 18.28 28.44
N GLN A 10 -33.66 17.77 27.73
CA GLN A 10 -32.35 18.42 27.49
C GLN A 10 -31.23 17.49 26.95
N PRO A 11 -31.43 16.69 25.88
CA PRO A 11 -30.30 16.00 25.25
C PRO A 11 -29.35 16.94 24.47
N HIS A 12 -29.77 18.17 24.13
CA HIS A 12 -28.99 19.06 23.27
C HIS A 12 -27.97 19.95 23.98
N HIS A 13 -28.18 20.28 25.26
CA HIS A 13 -27.24 21.13 26.00
C HIS A 13 -25.99 20.36 26.47
N GLY A 14 -26.14 19.07 26.79
CA GLY A 14 -25.00 18.25 27.21
C GLY A 14 -23.90 18.10 26.16
N LEU A 15 -24.24 18.06 24.87
CA LEU A 15 -23.24 17.96 23.80
C LEU A 15 -22.44 19.25 23.65
N HIS A 16 -23.11 20.41 23.70
CA HIS A 16 -22.44 21.70 23.59
C HIS A 16 -21.47 21.92 24.77
N ASP A 17 -21.90 21.57 25.98
CA ASP A 17 -21.06 21.69 27.17
C ASP A 17 -19.90 20.68 27.16
N ALA A 18 -20.14 19.45 26.71
CA ALA A 18 -19.07 18.45 26.53
C ALA A 18 -18.03 18.89 25.49
N MET A 19 -18.48 19.49 24.37
CA MET A 19 -17.57 20.02 23.35
C MET A 19 -16.78 21.24 23.85
N SER A 20 -17.43 22.13 24.61
CA SER A 20 -16.78 23.30 25.21
C SER A 20 -15.74 22.88 26.25
N GLN A 21 -16.07 21.93 27.12
CA GLN A 21 -15.16 21.38 28.13
C GLN A 21 -13.99 20.60 27.49
N ALA A 22 -14.22 19.92 26.37
CA ALA A 22 -13.16 19.29 25.60
C ALA A 22 -12.22 20.33 24.98
N ALA A 23 -12.76 21.43 24.44
CA ALA A 23 -11.98 22.53 23.84
C ALA A 23 -11.07 23.21 24.88
N GLU A 24 -11.57 23.47 26.09
CA GLU A 24 -10.79 24.08 27.19
C GLU A 24 -9.63 23.19 27.66
N ARG A 25 -9.76 21.86 27.51
CA ARG A 25 -8.70 20.90 27.85
C ARG A 25 -7.52 20.95 26.88
N PHE A 26 -7.75 21.42 25.66
CA PHE A 26 -6.66 21.75 24.73
C PHE A 26 -6.17 23.15 25.08
N GLY A 27 -5.29 23.23 26.08
CA GLY A 27 -4.61 24.48 26.45
C GLY A 27 -3.96 25.17 25.24
N PRO A 28 -3.60 26.46 25.36
CA PRO A 28 -3.06 27.26 24.27
C PRO A 28 -1.95 26.48 23.55
N HIS A 29 -2.15 26.22 22.27
CA HIS A 29 -1.25 25.39 21.48
C HIS A 29 0.17 25.94 21.61
N GLY A 30 1.07 25.12 22.17
CA GLY A 30 2.47 25.50 22.29
C GLY A 30 3.03 25.88 20.91
N PRO A 31 3.82 26.96 20.79
CA PRO A 31 4.35 27.44 19.51
C PRO A 31 5.16 26.37 18.75
N ASP A 32 5.61 25.34 19.45
CA ASP A 32 6.30 24.16 18.91
C ASP A 32 5.39 23.28 18.01
N LEU A 33 4.09 23.13 18.33
CA LEU A 33 3.16 22.37 17.49
C LEU A 33 2.96 23.03 16.12
N VAL A 34 2.87 24.38 16.10
CA VAL A 34 2.76 25.16 14.86
C VAL A 34 4.05 25.04 14.04
N ALA A 35 5.21 25.09 14.69
CA ALA A 35 6.50 24.91 14.03
C ALA A 35 6.62 23.51 13.40
N ARG A 36 6.27 22.44 14.12
CA ARG A 36 6.30 21.06 13.60
C ARG A 36 5.28 20.83 12.48
N ALA A 37 4.08 21.38 12.61
CA ALA A 37 3.06 21.32 11.54
C ALA A 37 3.52 22.07 10.28
N ALA A 38 4.16 23.24 10.42
CA ALA A 38 4.69 24.01 9.30
C ALA A 38 5.85 23.30 8.58
N VAL A 39 6.70 22.56 9.31
CA VAL A 39 7.77 21.74 8.70
C VAL A 39 7.16 20.57 7.91
N ARG A 40 6.16 19.87 8.47
CA ARG A 40 5.46 18.76 7.80
C ARG A 40 4.69 19.23 6.55
N GLY A 41 4.04 20.40 6.63
CA GLY A 41 3.32 21.01 5.51
C GLY A 41 4.24 21.43 4.35
N ARG A 42 5.42 22.00 4.66
CA ARG A 42 6.41 22.39 3.63
C ARG A 42 6.98 21.17 2.90
N ARG A 43 7.20 20.05 3.60
CA ARG A 43 7.67 18.79 3.00
C ARG A 43 6.67 18.22 2.00
N LEU A 44 5.38 18.22 2.34
CA LEU A 44 4.32 17.72 1.45
C LEU A 44 4.12 18.60 0.20
N ARG A 45 4.27 19.92 0.31
CA ARG A 45 4.18 20.81 -0.86
C ARG A 45 5.34 20.60 -1.84
N ARG A 46 6.57 20.39 -1.35
CA ARG A 46 7.73 20.10 -2.23
C ARG A 46 7.55 18.81 -3.03
N ILE A 47 6.97 17.77 -2.42
CA ILE A 47 6.68 16.51 -3.11
C ILE A 47 5.64 16.71 -4.24
N ARG A 48 4.68 17.62 -4.07
CA ARG A 48 3.67 17.92 -5.11
C ARG A 48 4.21 18.71 -6.29
N HIS A 49 5.21 19.58 -6.11
CA HIS A 49 5.76 20.39 -7.19
C HIS A 49 6.68 19.64 -8.17
N VAL A 50 7.09 18.41 -7.86
CA VAL A 50 7.91 17.58 -8.77
C VAL A 50 7.07 16.92 -9.89
N ARG A 51 5.73 16.90 -9.79
CA ARG A 51 4.85 16.24 -10.79
C ARG A 51 4.20 17.19 -11.82
N LEU A 52 4.59 18.48 -11.88
CA LEU A 52 4.05 19.46 -12.84
C LEU A 52 5.12 20.10 -13.75
N GLY A 53 6.25 19.41 -13.96
CA GLY A 53 7.37 19.91 -14.75
C GLY A 53 7.83 18.96 -15.85
N ALA A 54 6.91 18.42 -16.65
CA ALA A 54 7.27 17.65 -17.85
C ALA A 54 6.11 17.62 -18.89
N VAL A 55 5.59 18.78 -19.30
CA VAL A 55 4.85 18.88 -20.56
C VAL A 55 5.28 20.17 -21.25
N ALA A 56 6.34 20.07 -22.06
CA ALA A 56 6.67 21.05 -23.08
C ALA A 56 7.61 20.42 -24.10
N VAL A 57 7.06 19.75 -25.12
CA VAL A 57 7.71 19.67 -26.43
C VAL A 57 6.69 20.01 -27.49
N LEU A 58 6.99 21.11 -28.18
CA LEU A 58 6.34 21.66 -29.36
C LEU A 58 6.36 20.67 -30.53
N ALA A 59 5.21 20.48 -31.19
CA ALA A 59 5.18 20.01 -32.57
C ALA A 59 4.21 20.89 -33.37
N VAL A 60 4.78 21.92 -33.99
CA VAL A 60 4.19 22.64 -35.12
C VAL A 60 4.49 21.82 -36.37
N GLY A 61 3.47 21.41 -37.12
CA GLY A 61 3.61 20.70 -38.39
C GLY A 61 2.29 20.67 -39.15
N VAL A 62 2.25 21.45 -40.23
CA VAL A 62 1.09 21.79 -41.07
C VAL A 62 0.89 20.76 -42.19
N ALA A 63 -0.40 20.46 -42.46
CA ALA A 63 -1.05 20.02 -43.71
C ALA A 63 -0.62 18.75 -44.47
N GLY A 64 -1.63 17.99 -44.90
CA GLY A 64 -1.52 17.02 -45.98
C GLY A 64 -2.82 16.24 -46.23
N LEU A 65 -3.68 16.76 -47.10
CA LEU A 65 -4.82 16.08 -47.73
C LEU A 65 -4.34 14.89 -48.59
N GLY A 66 -5.15 13.84 -48.71
CA GLY A 66 -5.11 12.96 -49.88
C GLY A 66 -5.41 11.48 -49.60
N VAL A 67 -6.68 11.10 -49.75
CA VAL A 67 -7.10 9.70 -49.91
C VAL A 67 -7.30 9.46 -51.40
N ASN A 68 -6.56 8.52 -52.01
CA ASN A 68 -6.99 7.74 -53.18
C ASN A 68 -6.00 6.61 -53.50
N GLN A 69 -6.43 5.38 -53.18
CA GLN A 69 -6.60 4.21 -54.06
C GLN A 69 -5.65 3.91 -55.24
N LEU A 70 -5.37 2.59 -55.36
CA LEU A 70 -4.99 1.76 -56.52
C LEU A 70 -3.49 1.39 -56.73
N ALA A 71 -3.29 0.07 -56.80
CA ALA A 71 -2.07 -0.73 -57.05
C ALA A 71 -1.53 -0.57 -58.51
N PRO A 72 -0.56 -1.38 -59.04
CA PRO A 72 0.30 -2.44 -58.48
C PRO A 72 1.80 -2.42 -58.93
N ARG A 73 2.59 -3.36 -58.38
CA ARG A 73 3.69 -4.15 -59.01
C ARG A 73 4.90 -3.44 -59.66
N ALA A 74 6.09 -3.67 -59.10
CA ALA A 74 7.31 -4.04 -59.87
C ALA A 74 8.40 -4.59 -58.94
N ALA A 75 9.19 -5.53 -59.47
CA ALA A 75 10.23 -6.29 -58.80
C ALA A 75 11.61 -5.58 -58.80
N ALA A 76 12.45 -5.94 -57.80
CA ALA A 76 13.92 -6.10 -57.73
C ALA A 76 14.85 -5.36 -58.74
N PRO A 77 16.09 -4.93 -58.35
CA PRO A 77 17.07 -5.76 -57.63
C PRO A 77 17.98 -5.05 -56.59
N ALA A 78 18.83 -5.88 -55.98
CA ALA A 78 19.81 -5.60 -54.94
C ALA A 78 20.95 -4.63 -55.33
N GLY A 79 21.48 -3.95 -54.32
CA GLY A 79 22.80 -3.32 -54.31
C GLY A 79 23.30 -3.17 -52.87
N PRO A 80 24.56 -3.50 -52.56
CA PRO A 80 25.11 -3.44 -51.20
C PRO A 80 25.68 -2.04 -50.92
N VAL A 81 25.48 -1.53 -49.71
CA VAL A 81 26.28 -0.42 -49.19
C VAL A 81 26.72 -0.73 -47.77
N THR A 82 28.01 -1.05 -47.68
CA THR A 82 28.81 -1.08 -46.46
C THR A 82 29.17 0.36 -46.08
N ALA A 83 28.92 0.77 -44.84
CA ALA A 83 29.64 1.88 -44.22
C ALA A 83 29.76 1.65 -42.71
N SER A 84 31.00 1.48 -42.26
CA SER A 84 31.43 1.49 -40.87
C SER A 84 31.71 2.91 -40.38
N ALA A 85 31.90 3.01 -39.06
CA ALA A 85 32.45 4.13 -38.27
C ALA A 85 31.36 5.09 -37.72
N THR A 86 31.39 5.59 -36.48
CA THR A 86 32.45 5.71 -35.47
C THR A 86 31.76 5.78 -34.10
N ALA A 87 32.29 5.06 -33.10
CA ALA A 87 31.85 5.22 -31.72
C ALA A 87 32.39 6.56 -31.16
N THR A 88 31.49 7.44 -30.74
CA THR A 88 31.82 8.63 -29.92
C THR A 88 31.32 8.38 -28.51
N ALA A 89 32.26 8.38 -27.56
CA ALA A 89 32.02 8.18 -26.15
C ALA A 89 31.72 9.49 -25.40
N ALA A 90 30.82 9.36 -24.42
CA ALA A 90 30.63 10.16 -23.19
C ALA A 90 30.01 11.58 -23.32
N PRO A 91 29.06 11.94 -22.42
CA PRO A 91 29.38 12.10 -20.99
C PRO A 91 28.51 11.30 -20.00
N SER A 92 29.22 10.82 -18.98
CA SER A 92 28.88 10.56 -17.58
C SER A 92 27.40 10.49 -17.16
N PRO A 93 26.89 9.32 -16.71
CA PRO A 93 25.69 9.30 -15.89
C PRO A 93 25.96 9.98 -14.55
N GLU A 94 25.14 10.98 -14.20
CA GLU A 94 25.03 11.48 -12.83
C GLU A 94 24.62 10.32 -11.94
N PHE A 95 25.50 9.99 -11.00
CA PHE A 95 25.29 8.99 -9.98
C PHE A 95 24.26 9.55 -9.00
N THR A 96 22.98 9.27 -9.22
CA THR A 96 21.96 9.44 -8.18
C THR A 96 22.43 8.59 -7.00
N PRO A 97 22.60 9.15 -5.78
CA PRO A 97 22.96 8.34 -4.64
C PRO A 97 21.91 7.23 -4.51
N PRO A 98 22.31 5.97 -4.27
CA PRO A 98 21.35 4.90 -4.07
C PRO A 98 20.43 5.34 -2.93
N VAL A 99 19.13 5.37 -3.19
CA VAL A 99 18.13 5.31 -2.14
C VAL A 99 18.39 3.96 -1.48
N VAL A 100 19.23 3.96 -0.45
CA VAL A 100 19.48 2.76 0.35
C VAL A 100 18.12 2.41 0.94
N PRO A 101 17.49 1.30 0.55
CA PRO A 101 16.25 0.90 1.17
C PRO A 101 16.55 0.72 2.65
N ARG A 102 15.83 1.43 3.51
CA ARG A 102 15.84 1.17 4.95
C ARG A 102 15.03 -0.09 5.21
N SER A 103 15.45 -1.22 4.64
CA SER A 103 14.83 -2.51 4.89
C SER A 103 15.23 -2.97 6.29
N GLY A 104 14.27 -2.98 7.22
CA GLY A 104 14.43 -3.70 8.48
C GLY A 104 14.47 -5.21 8.24
N PRO A 105 14.80 -6.02 9.28
CA PRO A 105 14.87 -7.47 9.18
C PRO A 105 13.55 -8.09 8.67
N VAL A 106 12.41 -7.48 9.00
CA VAL A 106 11.08 -7.96 8.61
C VAL A 106 10.83 -7.80 7.10
N ALA A 107 11.30 -6.73 6.48
CA ALA A 107 11.16 -6.57 5.03
C ALA A 107 11.95 -7.64 4.27
N ALA A 108 13.16 -7.97 4.74
CA ALA A 108 13.95 -9.05 4.15
C ALA A 108 13.28 -10.42 4.34
N GLN A 109 12.68 -10.68 5.52
CA GLN A 109 11.90 -11.88 5.76
C GLN A 109 10.72 -11.99 4.79
N LEU A 110 9.93 -10.91 4.64
CA LEU A 110 8.82 -10.87 3.69
C LEU A 110 9.28 -11.19 2.27
N VAL A 111 10.35 -10.53 1.78
CA VAL A 111 10.93 -10.79 0.45
C VAL A 111 11.32 -12.27 0.29
N ALA A 112 11.90 -12.89 1.32
CA ALA A 112 12.29 -14.31 1.27
C ALA A 112 11.10 -15.29 1.23
N MET A 113 9.90 -14.85 1.66
CA MET A 113 8.68 -15.64 1.59
C MET A 113 7.89 -15.45 0.29
N LEU A 114 8.21 -14.42 -0.50
CA LEU A 114 7.56 -14.23 -1.79
C LEU A 114 8.05 -15.27 -2.80
N PRO A 115 7.20 -15.68 -3.75
CA PRO A 115 7.60 -16.58 -4.82
C PRO A 115 8.81 -16.05 -5.59
N THR A 116 9.75 -16.93 -5.92
CA THR A 116 10.98 -16.57 -6.65
C THR A 116 10.76 -16.24 -8.13
N ARG A 117 9.50 -16.33 -8.60
CA ARG A 117 9.10 -16.03 -10.00
C ARG A 117 9.03 -14.54 -10.30
N GLY A 118 9.18 -13.68 -9.29
CA GLY A 118 9.12 -12.23 -9.45
C GLY A 118 10.31 -11.50 -8.88
N SER A 119 10.32 -10.18 -9.12
CA SER A 119 11.23 -9.23 -8.51
C SER A 119 10.53 -8.41 -7.44
N THR A 120 11.28 -7.97 -6.43
CA THR A 120 10.72 -7.21 -5.31
C THR A 120 11.50 -5.93 -5.08
N THR A 121 10.79 -4.83 -4.89
CA THR A 121 11.37 -3.54 -4.47
C THR A 121 10.73 -3.12 -3.15
N VAL A 122 11.50 -3.15 -2.07
CA VAL A 122 11.04 -2.65 -0.76
C VAL A 122 10.94 -1.14 -0.82
N VAL A 123 9.76 -0.60 -0.50
CA VAL A 123 9.49 0.84 -0.56
C VAL A 123 9.59 1.47 0.82
N ASP A 124 8.99 0.83 1.82
CA ASP A 124 9.07 1.30 3.21
C ASP A 124 9.03 0.11 4.18
N SER A 125 9.64 0.29 5.34
CA SER A 125 9.60 -0.67 6.43
C SER A 125 9.76 0.06 7.76
N SER A 126 8.88 -0.24 8.71
CA SER A 126 8.90 0.37 10.03
C SER A 126 8.52 -0.63 11.11
N GLY A 127 8.89 -0.32 12.35
CA GLY A 127 8.72 -1.21 13.50
C GLY A 127 9.89 -2.19 13.66
N GLU A 128 9.86 -2.93 14.77
CA GLU A 128 10.86 -3.93 15.11
C GLU A 128 10.16 -5.21 15.57
N PHE A 129 10.67 -6.35 15.13
CA PHE A 129 10.14 -7.68 15.45
C PHE A 129 11.27 -8.55 15.98
N THR A 130 11.12 -9.02 17.21
CA THR A 130 12.12 -9.80 17.92
C THR A 130 11.43 -10.88 18.75
N ASP A 131 11.93 -12.11 18.73
CA ASP A 131 11.40 -13.23 19.51
C ASP A 131 9.89 -13.45 19.31
N GLY A 132 9.43 -13.33 18.07
CA GLY A 132 8.02 -13.51 17.71
C GLY A 132 7.12 -12.37 18.21
N ARG A 133 7.65 -11.22 18.63
CA ARG A 133 6.85 -10.11 19.18
C ARG A 133 7.24 -8.78 18.57
N VAL A 134 6.27 -7.88 18.49
CA VAL A 134 6.53 -6.52 18.06
C VAL A 134 7.09 -5.72 19.23
N ILE A 135 8.28 -5.16 19.04
CA ILE A 135 8.93 -4.30 20.02
C ILE A 135 8.52 -2.86 19.77
N GLY A 136 8.11 -2.17 20.83
CA GLY A 136 7.74 -0.77 20.76
C GLY A 136 7.37 -0.21 22.13
N PRO A 137 7.38 1.13 22.28
CA PRO A 137 7.01 1.75 23.54
C PRO A 137 5.54 1.44 23.87
N PRO A 138 5.18 1.27 25.15
CA PRO A 138 3.85 0.79 25.57
C PRO A 138 2.72 1.78 25.29
N ASP A 139 3.05 3.05 25.02
CA ASP A 139 2.12 4.14 24.74
C ASP A 139 1.73 4.24 23.26
N ARG A 140 2.28 3.37 22.40
CA ARG A 140 1.99 3.33 20.97
C ARG A 140 1.50 1.96 20.55
N GLU A 141 0.74 1.94 19.46
CA GLU A 141 0.41 0.72 18.74
C GLU A 141 1.72 0.02 18.33
N ARG A 142 1.99 -1.13 18.93
CA ARG A 142 3.16 -1.96 18.61
C ARG A 142 2.88 -2.70 17.33
N ARG A 143 3.29 -2.12 16.22
CA ARG A 143 3.13 -2.69 14.89
C ARG A 143 4.40 -2.60 14.05
N VAL A 144 4.52 -3.54 13.14
CA VAL A 144 5.49 -3.56 12.07
C VAL A 144 4.73 -3.42 10.77
N ASP A 145 5.12 -2.44 9.97
CA ASP A 145 4.54 -2.19 8.66
C ASP A 145 5.63 -2.38 7.60
N VAL A 146 5.35 -3.16 6.57
CA VAL A 146 6.21 -3.27 5.38
C VAL A 146 5.39 -2.94 4.14
N SER A 147 5.93 -2.11 3.27
CA SER A 147 5.35 -1.80 1.97
C SER A 147 6.37 -2.09 0.89
N LEU A 148 5.97 -2.84 -0.13
CA LEU A 148 6.83 -3.20 -1.26
C LEU A 148 6.05 -3.23 -2.56
N VAL A 149 6.79 -3.28 -3.66
CA VAL A 149 6.27 -3.57 -4.99
C VAL A 149 6.81 -4.93 -5.42
N TYR A 150 5.92 -5.80 -5.90
CA TYR A 150 6.25 -7.11 -6.43
C TYR A 150 5.87 -7.18 -7.92
N ASP A 151 6.72 -7.79 -8.74
CA ASP A 151 6.53 -7.95 -10.17
C ASP A 151 6.82 -9.39 -10.58
N ASP A 152 5.78 -10.15 -10.91
CA ASP A 152 5.86 -11.53 -11.38
C ASP A 152 5.96 -11.66 -12.91
N GLY A 153 6.23 -10.55 -13.61
CA GLY A 153 6.28 -10.46 -15.07
C GLY A 153 4.93 -10.17 -15.73
N HIS A 154 3.83 -10.11 -14.97
CA HIS A 154 2.48 -9.80 -15.48
C HIS A 154 1.96 -8.44 -15.02
N GLY A 155 2.86 -7.58 -14.53
CA GLY A 155 2.53 -6.26 -14.02
C GLY A 155 2.81 -6.15 -12.53
N ARG A 156 3.27 -4.97 -12.14
CA ARG A 156 3.65 -4.64 -10.77
C ARG A 156 2.44 -4.49 -9.87
N VAL A 157 2.52 -5.02 -8.66
CA VAL A 157 1.54 -4.84 -7.59
C VAL A 157 2.20 -4.28 -6.36
N ALA A 158 1.47 -3.42 -5.65
CA ALA A 158 1.82 -2.99 -4.32
C ALA A 158 1.38 -4.05 -3.31
N MET A 159 2.22 -4.31 -2.31
CA MET A 159 1.86 -5.14 -1.17
C MET A 159 2.13 -4.40 0.13
N ALA A 160 1.25 -4.60 1.11
CA ALA A 160 1.41 -4.12 2.47
C ALA A 160 1.29 -5.29 3.44
N LEU A 161 2.30 -5.46 4.28
CA LEU A 161 2.30 -6.40 5.40
C LEU A 161 2.20 -5.61 6.70
N ASN A 162 1.28 -6.02 7.57
CA ASN A 162 1.16 -5.50 8.93
C ASN A 162 1.29 -6.67 9.92
N VAL A 163 2.19 -6.54 10.89
CA VAL A 163 2.33 -7.48 12.01
C VAL A 163 2.14 -6.71 13.31
N HIS A 164 1.26 -7.17 14.18
CA HIS A 164 1.06 -6.58 15.51
C HIS A 164 0.47 -7.59 16.50
N ASP A 165 0.51 -7.26 17.78
CA ASP A 165 -0.15 -8.04 18.83
C ASP A 165 -1.55 -7.45 19.08
N VAL A 166 -2.57 -8.32 19.11
CA VAL A 166 -3.95 -7.96 19.50
C VAL A 166 -4.27 -8.47 20.90
N SER A 167 -5.17 -7.78 21.60
CA SER A 167 -5.57 -8.16 22.95
C SER A 167 -6.47 -9.40 22.97
N GLN A 168 -6.48 -10.12 24.09
CA GLN A 168 -7.39 -11.27 24.28
C GLN A 168 -8.87 -10.89 24.16
N ALA A 169 -9.24 -9.65 24.48
CA ALA A 169 -10.59 -9.15 24.27
C ALA A 169 -10.95 -9.04 22.76
N VAL A 170 -9.99 -8.60 21.93
CA VAL A 170 -10.17 -8.59 20.46
C VAL A 170 -10.28 -10.01 19.92
N LEU A 171 -9.47 -10.95 20.41
CA LEU A 171 -9.55 -12.36 20.04
C LEU A 171 -10.91 -12.98 20.39
N ALA A 172 -11.38 -12.76 21.63
CA ALA A 172 -12.63 -13.34 22.11
C ALA A 172 -13.86 -12.81 21.36
N GLY A 173 -13.80 -11.58 20.85
CA GLY A 173 -14.87 -10.99 20.03
C GLY A 173 -14.84 -11.41 18.56
N ARG A 174 -13.76 -12.04 18.08
CA ARG A 174 -13.62 -12.41 16.68
C ARG A 174 -14.20 -13.79 16.42
N THR A 175 -15.16 -13.85 15.51
CA THR A 175 -15.79 -15.09 15.08
C THR A 175 -15.49 -15.36 13.61
N CYS A 176 -15.08 -16.59 13.35
CA CYS A 176 -14.89 -17.09 11.99
C CYS A 176 -16.25 -17.44 11.39
N GLY A 177 -16.96 -16.43 10.88
CA GLY A 177 -18.31 -16.54 10.35
C GLY A 177 -18.37 -16.45 8.82
N PRO A 178 -19.45 -16.93 8.19
CA PRO A 178 -19.65 -16.78 6.75
C PRO A 178 -19.86 -15.30 6.40
N VAL A 179 -18.94 -14.73 5.63
CA VAL A 179 -19.04 -13.37 5.09
C VAL A 179 -18.87 -13.44 3.57
N PRO A 180 -19.77 -12.87 2.76
CA PRO A 180 -19.64 -12.90 1.30
C PRO A 180 -18.30 -12.32 0.84
N GLY A 181 -17.61 -13.02 -0.08
CA GLY A 181 -16.30 -12.61 -0.60
C GLY A 181 -15.11 -12.92 0.30
N ARG A 182 -15.36 -13.47 1.50
CA ARG A 182 -14.34 -13.89 2.47
C ARG A 182 -14.48 -15.37 2.77
N THR A 183 -13.34 -16.05 2.89
CA THR A 183 -13.27 -17.39 3.49
C THR A 183 -12.60 -17.27 4.84
N CYS A 184 -13.06 -18.05 5.81
CA CYS A 184 -12.45 -18.13 7.12
C CYS A 184 -12.33 -19.59 7.53
N GLU A 185 -11.18 -19.97 8.07
CA GLU A 185 -10.92 -21.29 8.64
C GLU A 185 -10.19 -21.18 9.98
N VAL A 186 -10.38 -22.18 10.84
CA VAL A 186 -9.65 -22.30 12.10
C VAL A 186 -8.78 -23.55 12.02
N LEU A 187 -7.47 -23.37 12.17
CA LEU A 187 -6.48 -24.45 12.13
C LEU A 187 -6.48 -25.25 13.44
N ALA A 188 -5.82 -26.41 13.44
CA ALA A 188 -5.77 -27.31 14.58
C ALA A 188 -5.11 -26.71 15.83
N ASP A 189 -4.22 -25.73 15.65
CA ASP A 189 -3.59 -24.97 16.74
C ASP A 189 -4.46 -23.82 17.26
N GLY A 190 -5.64 -23.61 16.68
CA GLY A 190 -6.55 -22.50 17.00
C GLY A 190 -6.28 -21.22 16.22
N THR A 191 -5.30 -21.20 15.31
CA THR A 191 -5.05 -20.04 14.44
C THR A 191 -6.23 -19.82 13.50
N GLN A 192 -6.79 -18.61 13.50
CA GLN A 192 -7.83 -18.22 12.55
C GLN A 192 -7.19 -17.62 11.30
N VAL A 193 -7.58 -18.11 10.13
CA VAL A 193 -7.08 -17.64 8.84
C VAL A 193 -8.25 -17.14 8.01
N GLU A 194 -8.18 -15.87 7.62
CA GLU A 194 -9.16 -15.25 6.74
C GLU A 194 -8.51 -14.88 5.43
N THR A 195 -9.21 -15.09 4.32
CA THR A 195 -8.81 -14.54 3.03
C THR A 195 -9.99 -13.87 2.35
N GLU A 196 -9.74 -12.73 1.71
CA GLU A 196 -10.74 -11.91 1.04
C GLU A 196 -10.28 -11.57 -0.37
N ARG A 197 -11.21 -11.64 -1.31
CA ARG A 197 -10.99 -11.25 -2.71
C ARG A 197 -11.73 -9.94 -3.00
N PRO A 198 -11.24 -9.12 -3.95
CA PRO A 198 -11.95 -7.91 -4.31
C PRO A 198 -13.36 -8.23 -4.82
N GLN A 199 -14.33 -7.42 -4.40
CA GLN A 199 -15.70 -7.55 -4.88
C GLN A 199 -15.77 -7.08 -6.33
N ALA A 200 -16.39 -7.89 -7.19
CA ALA A 200 -16.62 -7.51 -8.58
C ALA A 200 -17.35 -6.15 -8.67
N GLY A 201 -16.80 -5.23 -9.46
CA GLY A 201 -17.39 -3.90 -9.66
C GLY A 201 -17.06 -2.85 -8.59
N SER A 202 -16.10 -3.10 -7.69
CA SER A 202 -15.64 -2.06 -6.77
C SER A 202 -15.01 -0.89 -7.52
N ALA A 203 -15.50 0.33 -7.28
CA ALA A 203 -14.93 1.56 -7.85
C ALA A 203 -13.56 1.92 -7.25
N ARG A 204 -13.16 1.24 -6.17
CA ARG A 204 -11.83 1.30 -5.57
C ARG A 204 -11.07 0.07 -6.06
N GLY A 205 -9.80 0.24 -6.44
CA GLY A 205 -8.94 -0.83 -6.92
C GLY A 205 -9.06 -2.11 -6.09
N GLY A 206 -8.90 -3.25 -6.74
CA GLY A 206 -9.00 -4.56 -6.14
C GLY A 206 -7.88 -4.81 -5.12
N ALA A 207 -8.26 -5.34 -3.96
CA ALA A 207 -7.32 -5.81 -2.96
C ALA A 207 -7.60 -7.28 -2.60
N TRP A 208 -6.57 -8.10 -2.64
CA TRP A 208 -6.58 -9.46 -2.10
C TRP A 208 -5.94 -9.42 -0.72
N THR A 209 -6.64 -9.97 0.27
CA THR A 209 -6.18 -9.92 1.67
C THR A 209 -6.07 -11.32 2.23
N ALA A 210 -5.02 -11.57 3.00
CA ALA A 210 -4.93 -12.68 3.93
C ALA A 210 -4.63 -12.16 5.34
N ILE A 211 -5.25 -12.77 6.33
CA ILE A 211 -5.07 -12.45 7.75
C ILE A 211 -4.89 -13.77 8.50
N ALA A 212 -3.88 -13.85 9.35
CA ALA A 212 -3.71 -14.90 10.34
C ALA A 212 -3.74 -14.29 11.74
N ILE A 213 -4.56 -14.86 12.61
CA ILE A 213 -4.63 -14.51 14.03
C ILE A 213 -4.35 -15.76 14.84
N ARG A 214 -3.24 -15.74 15.56
CA ARG A 214 -2.81 -16.84 16.41
C ARG A 214 -3.46 -16.74 17.81
N PRO A 215 -3.63 -17.86 18.53
CA PRO A 215 -4.18 -17.85 19.90
C PRO A 215 -3.38 -17.00 20.89
N ASP A 216 -2.07 -16.82 20.64
CA ASP A 216 -1.18 -15.99 21.45
C ASP A 216 -1.35 -14.47 21.22
N GLY A 217 -2.33 -14.08 20.40
CA GLY A 217 -2.63 -12.70 20.05
C GLY A 217 -1.84 -12.15 18.89
N ARG A 218 -0.98 -12.93 18.21
CA ARG A 218 -0.26 -12.40 17.05
C ARG A 218 -1.18 -12.25 15.86
N PHE A 219 -1.22 -11.06 15.28
CA PHE A 219 -1.94 -10.70 14.08
C PHE A 219 -0.95 -10.46 12.94
N VAL A 220 -1.14 -11.15 11.82
CA VAL A 220 -0.38 -10.95 10.59
C VAL A 220 -1.37 -10.73 9.46
N GLN A 221 -1.24 -9.62 8.75
CA GLN A 221 -2.05 -9.32 7.57
C GLN A 221 -1.16 -9.00 6.40
N LEU A 222 -1.45 -9.61 5.26
CA LEU A 222 -0.90 -9.25 3.96
C LEU A 222 -2.03 -8.77 3.06
N ILE A 223 -1.85 -7.60 2.47
CA ILE A 223 -2.75 -7.04 1.46
C ILE A 223 -1.95 -6.88 0.18
N GLU A 224 -2.46 -7.43 -0.91
CA GLU A 224 -1.99 -7.20 -2.27
C GLU A 224 -2.99 -6.30 -2.98
N PHE A 225 -2.50 -5.27 -3.64
CA PHE A 225 -3.31 -4.33 -4.41
C PHE A 225 -3.08 -4.51 -5.90
N ASP A 226 -4.14 -4.31 -6.68
CA ASP A 226 -4.10 -4.33 -8.15
C ASP A 226 -3.36 -3.15 -8.78
N THR A 227 -2.62 -2.34 -8.00
CA THR A 227 -1.89 -1.16 -8.45
C THR A 227 -0.49 -1.15 -7.86
N ASP A 228 0.49 -0.53 -8.52
CA ASP A 228 1.84 -0.34 -8.00
C ASP A 228 2.06 1.00 -7.28
N ASP A 229 1.03 1.88 -7.26
CA ASP A 229 1.10 3.18 -6.59
C ASP A 229 0.74 3.06 -5.10
N LEU A 230 1.76 2.77 -4.27
CA LEU A 230 1.65 2.77 -2.81
C LEU A 230 1.22 4.13 -2.20
N SER A 231 1.36 5.25 -2.91
CA SER A 231 0.86 6.55 -2.44
C SER A 231 -0.63 6.75 -2.73
N GLY A 232 -1.16 5.93 -3.64
CA GLY A 232 -2.49 6.01 -4.20
C GLY A 232 -3.24 4.69 -4.09
N ILE A 233 -2.97 3.83 -3.11
CA ILE A 233 -3.56 2.47 -2.98
C ILE A 233 -5.10 2.43 -3.14
N THR A 234 -5.79 3.53 -2.85
CA THR A 234 -7.26 3.65 -3.01
C THR A 234 -7.73 4.28 -4.33
N ARG A 235 -6.81 4.78 -5.16
CA ARG A 235 -7.06 5.66 -6.32
C ARG A 235 -6.09 5.48 -7.51
N GLY A 236 -5.07 4.65 -7.38
CA GLY A 236 -4.12 4.34 -8.44
C GLY A 236 -4.82 3.56 -9.56
N PRO A 237 -4.38 3.71 -10.82
CA PRO A 237 -4.88 2.88 -11.89
C PRO A 237 -4.51 1.42 -11.60
N ALA A 238 -5.45 0.50 -11.86
CA ALA A 238 -5.16 -0.92 -11.81
C ALA A 238 -4.13 -1.28 -12.88
N THR A 239 -3.08 -1.99 -12.49
CA THR A 239 -2.06 -2.56 -13.35
C THR A 239 -2.44 -3.96 -13.84
N ARG A 240 -3.38 -4.64 -13.15
CA ARG A 240 -3.86 -5.99 -13.49
C ARG A 240 -5.25 -6.29 -12.95
N THR A 241 -5.87 -7.37 -13.42
CA THR A 241 -7.20 -7.85 -12.99
C THR A 241 -7.14 -9.01 -12.00
N ASP A 242 -6.06 -9.76 -12.02
CA ASP A 242 -5.85 -10.96 -11.19
C ASP A 242 -4.74 -10.72 -10.18
N ALA A 243 -4.76 -11.41 -9.05
CA ALA A 243 -3.69 -11.34 -8.06
C ALA A 243 -2.36 -11.84 -8.64
N ALA A 244 -1.26 -11.22 -8.23
CA ALA A 244 0.08 -11.73 -8.40
C ALA A 244 0.32 -12.97 -7.53
N LEU A 245 -0.24 -13.02 -6.31
CA LEU A 245 -0.16 -14.19 -5.42
C LEU A 245 -1.45 -15.01 -5.43
N SER A 246 -1.32 -16.33 -5.43
CA SER A 246 -2.47 -17.21 -5.20
C SER A 246 -2.99 -17.07 -3.76
N VAL A 247 -4.22 -17.52 -3.50
CA VAL A 247 -4.78 -17.52 -2.14
C VAL A 247 -3.90 -18.36 -1.19
N GLU A 248 -3.38 -19.48 -1.67
CA GLU A 248 -2.48 -20.37 -0.95
C GLU A 248 -1.13 -19.69 -0.66
N GLU A 249 -0.58 -18.94 -1.63
CA GLU A 249 0.65 -18.16 -1.44
C GLU A 249 0.44 -17.04 -0.40
N LEU A 250 -0.69 -16.31 -0.46
CA LEU A 250 -1.06 -15.31 0.56
C LEU A 250 -1.17 -15.94 1.95
N LYS A 251 -1.85 -17.09 2.06
CA LYS A 251 -1.96 -17.85 3.31
C LYS A 251 -0.59 -18.29 3.83
N ALA A 252 0.28 -18.80 2.95
CA ALA A 252 1.62 -19.25 3.32
C ALA A 252 2.44 -18.11 3.95
N VAL A 253 2.35 -16.90 3.40
CA VAL A 253 3.04 -15.73 3.98
C VAL A 253 2.50 -15.42 5.37
N VAL A 254 1.18 -15.31 5.56
CA VAL A 254 0.64 -14.92 6.88
C VAL A 254 0.77 -16.01 7.94
N LEU A 255 0.82 -17.28 7.54
CA LEU A 255 1.01 -18.44 8.42
C LEU A 255 2.47 -18.76 8.73
N SER A 256 3.42 -18.12 8.05
CA SER A 256 4.83 -18.43 8.16
C SER A 256 5.36 -18.48 9.59
N THR A 257 6.22 -19.45 9.85
CA THR A 257 6.91 -19.61 11.14
C THR A 257 7.95 -18.54 11.40
N HIS A 258 8.34 -17.74 10.39
CA HIS A 258 9.20 -16.56 10.56
C HIS A 258 8.56 -15.52 11.49
N TRP A 259 7.24 -15.57 11.66
CA TRP A 259 6.52 -14.73 12.60
C TRP A 259 6.47 -15.32 14.01
N ASN A 260 7.18 -16.41 14.32
CA ASN A 260 7.19 -17.04 15.64
C ASN A 260 8.54 -16.87 16.37
N SER A 261 9.54 -16.34 15.69
CA SER A 261 10.96 -16.37 16.07
C SER A 261 11.52 -15.04 16.47
#